data_AF-A0A976MCP6-F1
#
_entry.id   AF-A0A976MCP6-F1
#
_cell.length_a   1.000
_cell.length_b   1.000
_cell.length_c   1.000
_cell.angle_alpha   90.00
_cell.angle_beta   90.00
_cell.angle_gamma   90.00
#
_symmetry.space_group_name_H-M   'P 1'
#
loop_
_entity.id
_entity.type
_entity.pdbx_description
1 polymer ?
#
loop_
_entity_poly.entity_id
_entity_poly.type
_entity_poly.pdbx_seq_one_letter_code
_entity_poly.pdbx_strand_id
1 'polypeptide(L)'
;MIRITNILRSQKVCDALVMFGTHVNRTPFVSHPGVMAVAQLLEMKSLVEHRAHFTQEDVNRMYEFDSELAKKAQVAVDYDLPVSHYNLDYLDKPGFVETLLKEKKMNEKIAEEVLSSPKGDYKQPKSLESYKAPTIPVEWREHELAFTDLMVDVQPSVVREMETQAKMRKFVEEHEKKLKNKEEN
;
A
#
# COMPACT_ATOMS: atom_id res chain seq x y z
N MET A 1 -35.95 40.44 -6.68
CA MET A 1 -34.49 40.34 -6.90
C MET A 1 -33.83 40.02 -5.56
N ILE A 2 -33.62 38.74 -5.24
CA ILE A 2 -32.81 38.29 -4.09
C ILE A 2 -31.93 37.18 -4.66
N ARG A 3 -30.61 37.39 -4.64
CA ARG A 3 -29.60 36.50 -5.24
C ARG A 3 -29.54 35.17 -4.47
N ILE A 4 -29.95 34.09 -5.12
CA ILE A 4 -29.73 32.71 -4.68
C ILE A 4 -28.28 32.35 -5.03
N THR A 5 -27.30 32.71 -4.20
CA THR A 5 -25.89 32.44 -4.54
C THR A 5 -25.02 31.91 -3.39
N ASN A 6 -25.55 31.25 -2.35
CA ASN A 6 -24.65 30.71 -1.31
C ASN A 6 -25.07 29.42 -0.56
N ILE A 7 -26.00 28.60 -1.08
CA ILE A 7 -26.47 27.38 -0.36
C ILE A 7 -25.87 26.07 -0.92
N LEU A 8 -24.92 26.12 -1.87
CA LEU A 8 -24.28 24.91 -2.44
C LEU A 8 -22.86 24.66 -1.93
N ARG A 9 -22.53 25.12 -0.72
CA ARG A 9 -21.30 24.71 -0.02
C ARG A 9 -21.64 23.58 0.95
N SER A 10 -21.00 22.42 0.72
CA SER A 10 -21.21 21.13 1.40
C SER A 10 -22.46 20.37 0.94
N GLN A 11 -22.29 19.40 0.03
CA GLN A 11 -23.22 18.28 -0.01
C GLN A 11 -23.18 17.65 1.38
N LYS A 12 -24.34 17.63 2.05
CA LYS A 12 -24.51 17.07 3.40
C LYS A 12 -23.76 15.74 3.51
N VAL A 13 -22.92 15.65 4.55
CA VAL A 13 -22.33 14.40 5.04
C VAL A 13 -23.44 13.36 5.22
N CYS A 14 -23.10 12.08 5.10
CA CYS A 14 -24.04 10.96 5.18
C CYS A 14 -24.95 11.07 6.42
N ASP A 15 -26.24 11.36 6.22
CA ASP A 15 -27.22 11.55 7.31
C ASP A 15 -27.61 10.23 8.00
N ALA A 16 -27.35 9.08 7.37
CA ALA A 16 -27.69 7.76 7.91
C ALA A 16 -26.66 6.70 7.50
N LEU A 17 -26.21 5.92 8.49
CA LEU A 17 -25.47 4.67 8.30
C LEU A 17 -26.40 3.54 8.74
N VAL A 18 -26.80 2.67 7.81
CA VAL A 18 -27.71 1.55 8.10
C VAL A 18 -26.99 0.25 7.83
N MET A 19 -26.89 -0.60 8.85
CA MET A 19 -26.32 -1.94 8.72
C MET A 19 -27.46 -2.92 8.49
N PHE A 20 -27.48 -3.57 7.33
CA PHE A 20 -28.40 -4.67 7.05
C PHE A 20 -27.71 -6.01 7.31
N GLY A 21 -28.40 -6.94 7.98
CA GLY A 21 -27.93 -8.31 8.18
C GLY A 21 -27.58 -8.68 9.63
N THR A 22 -27.46 -9.98 9.89
CA THR A 22 -26.99 -10.55 11.16
C THR A 22 -25.46 -10.46 11.23
N HIS A 23 -24.91 -10.44 12.45
CA HIS A 23 -23.51 -10.09 12.80
C HIS A 23 -22.38 -10.54 11.84
N VAL A 24 -22.55 -11.64 11.10
CA VAL A 24 -21.54 -12.22 10.20
C VAL A 24 -21.63 -11.68 8.76
N ASN A 25 -22.81 -11.29 8.28
CA ASN A 25 -23.06 -10.80 6.93
C ASN A 25 -23.64 -9.38 6.98
N ARG A 26 -22.94 -8.44 7.61
CA ARG A 26 -23.36 -7.04 7.63
C ARG A 26 -23.01 -6.38 6.31
N THR A 27 -24.01 -5.90 5.58
CA THR A 27 -23.80 -5.05 4.41
C THR A 27 -24.04 -3.60 4.84
N PRO A 28 -23.00 -2.75 4.89
CA PRO A 28 -23.19 -1.34 5.20
C PRO A 28 -23.87 -0.66 4.02
N PHE A 29 -25.07 -0.11 4.24
CA PHE A 29 -25.71 0.78 3.28
C PHE A 29 -25.34 2.22 3.62
N VAL A 30 -24.68 2.87 2.67
CA VAL A 30 -24.21 4.26 2.78
C VAL A 30 -24.87 5.04 1.65
N SER A 31 -25.67 6.05 1.99
CA SER A 31 -26.49 6.80 1.02
C SER A 31 -25.66 7.66 0.06
N HIS A 32 -24.41 7.96 0.41
CA HIS A 32 -23.49 8.72 -0.43
C HIS A 32 -22.50 7.78 -1.14
N PRO A 33 -22.50 7.69 -2.48
CA PRO A 33 -21.66 6.75 -3.23
C PRO A 33 -20.17 6.94 -2.96
N GLY A 34 -19.72 8.17 -2.70
CA GLY A 34 -18.33 8.44 -2.30
C GLY A 34 -17.97 7.88 -0.92
N VAL A 35 -18.89 7.92 0.05
CA VAL A 35 -18.64 7.38 1.40
C VAL A 35 -18.75 5.85 1.38
N MET A 36 -19.62 5.29 0.53
CA MET A 36 -19.73 3.86 0.26
C MET A 36 -18.41 3.30 -0.31
N ALA A 37 -17.82 3.98 -1.29
CA ALA A 37 -16.54 3.57 -1.88
C ALA A 37 -15.42 3.56 -0.82
N VAL A 38 -15.32 4.60 0.00
CA VAL A 38 -14.32 4.68 1.08
C VAL A 38 -14.56 3.60 2.13
N ALA A 39 -15.80 3.36 2.56
CA ALA A 39 -16.13 2.32 3.52
C ALA A 39 -15.77 0.93 3.02
N GLN A 40 -16.09 0.62 1.75
CA GLN A 40 -15.75 -0.67 1.15
C GLN A 40 -14.24 -0.86 1.00
N LEU A 41 -13.50 0.20 0.65
CA LEU A 41 -12.04 0.18 0.63
C LEU A 41 -11.44 -0.07 2.01
N LEU A 42 -12.03 0.51 3.07
CA LEU A 42 -11.62 0.29 4.46
C LEU A 42 -11.96 -1.12 4.98
N GLU A 43 -13.03 -1.74 4.48
CA GLU A 43 -13.37 -3.14 4.80
C GLU A 43 -12.42 -4.13 4.13
N MET A 44 -11.90 -3.78 2.95
CA MET A 44 -10.88 -4.55 2.23
C MET A 44 -9.47 -4.37 2.81
N LYS A 45 -9.32 -4.47 4.15
CA LYS A 45 -8.06 -4.26 4.88
C LYS A 45 -6.87 -5.09 4.37
N SER A 46 -7.12 -6.24 3.75
CA SER A 46 -6.07 -7.09 3.19
C SER A 46 -5.52 -6.60 1.84
N LEU A 47 -6.23 -5.70 1.15
CA LEU A 47 -5.86 -5.23 -0.19
C LEU A 47 -5.16 -3.86 -0.17
N VAL A 48 -5.27 -3.12 0.93
CA VAL A 48 -4.74 -1.75 1.03
C VAL A 48 -3.79 -1.64 2.22
N GLU A 49 -2.53 -1.28 1.96
CA GLU A 49 -1.59 -0.94 3.02
C GLU A 49 -2.04 0.32 3.75
N HIS A 50 -2.23 0.23 5.07
CA HIS A 50 -2.56 1.38 5.89
C HIS A 50 -1.33 2.28 6.03
N ARG A 51 -1.44 3.52 5.54
CA ARG A 51 -0.40 4.56 5.65
C ARG A 51 -0.91 5.71 6.50
N ALA A 52 -0.05 6.29 7.33
CA ALA A 52 -0.39 7.40 8.21
C ALA A 52 0.68 8.49 8.18
N HIS A 53 0.26 9.73 8.44
CA HIS A 53 1.18 10.83 8.76
C HIS A 53 1.55 10.75 10.23
N PHE A 54 2.84 10.65 10.53
CA PHE A 54 3.32 10.70 11.90
C PHE A 54 3.39 12.15 12.39
N THR A 55 3.15 12.36 13.68
CA THR A 55 3.38 13.63 14.36
C THR A 55 4.68 13.58 15.16
N GLN A 56 5.21 14.75 15.56
CA GLN A 56 6.39 14.80 16.43
C GLN A 56 6.15 14.11 17.78
N GLU A 57 4.91 14.14 18.28
CA GLU A 57 4.54 13.43 19.51
C GLU A 57 4.60 11.91 19.34
N ASP A 58 4.25 11.39 18.15
CA ASP A 58 4.40 9.96 17.84
C ASP A 58 5.88 9.56 17.82
N VAL A 59 6.75 10.37 17.19
CA VAL A 59 8.20 10.11 17.14
C VAL A 59 8.80 10.12 18.54
N ASN A 60 8.41 11.07 19.39
CA ASN A 60 8.91 11.16 20.76
C ASN A 60 8.51 9.91 21.56
N ARG A 61 7.26 9.44 21.42
CA ARG A 61 6.80 8.19 22.03
C ARG A 61 7.58 6.99 21.51
N MET A 62 7.85 6.93 20.21
CA MET A 62 8.66 5.86 19.63
C MET A 62 10.09 5.85 20.18
N TYR A 63 10.66 7.03 20.44
CA TYR A 63 12.01 7.18 20.97
C TYR A 63 12.19 6.52 22.35
N GLU A 64 11.11 6.40 23.14
CA GLU A 64 11.11 5.73 24.44
C GLU A 64 11.27 4.20 24.33
N PHE A 65 10.84 3.61 23.21
CA PHE A 65 10.86 2.16 22.99
C PHE A 65 11.97 1.74 22.02
N ASP A 66 12.14 2.47 20.92
CA ASP A 66 13.11 2.19 19.86
C ASP A 66 13.63 3.49 19.23
N SER A 67 14.86 3.85 19.61
CA SER A 67 15.52 5.06 19.12
C SER A 67 15.95 4.99 17.64
N GLU A 68 16.16 3.79 17.09
CA GLU A 68 16.55 3.64 15.68
C GLU A 68 15.32 3.81 14.79
N LEU A 69 14.22 3.17 15.15
CA LEU A 69 12.96 3.31 14.45
C LEU A 69 12.43 4.74 14.54
N ALA A 70 12.58 5.40 15.68
CA ALA A 70 12.17 6.79 15.86
C ALA A 70 12.94 7.76 14.95
N LYS A 71 14.25 7.53 14.71
CA LYS A 71 15.02 8.33 13.74
C LYS A 71 14.48 8.16 12.32
N LYS A 72 14.07 6.96 11.93
CA LYS A 72 13.43 6.70 10.62
C LYS A 72 12.07 7.39 10.54
N ALA A 73 11.27 7.34 11.61
CA ALA A 73 10.00 8.06 11.72
C ALA A 73 10.18 9.57 11.61
N GLN A 74 11.25 10.14 12.19
CA GLN A 74 11.56 11.56 12.06
C GLN A 74 11.75 11.96 10.59
N VAL A 75 12.43 11.14 9.78
CA VAL A 75 12.57 11.40 8.34
C VAL A 75 11.20 11.45 7.65
N ALA A 76 10.26 10.57 8.01
CA ALA A 76 8.91 10.61 7.47
C ALA A 76 8.15 11.89 7.88
N VAL A 77 8.34 12.37 9.11
CA VAL A 77 7.77 13.65 9.58
C VAL A 77 8.37 14.83 8.82
N ASP A 78 9.68 14.88 8.66
CA ASP A 78 10.40 15.98 8.02
C ASP A 78 9.97 16.19 6.56
N TYR A 79 9.65 15.09 5.86
CA TYR A 79 9.15 15.12 4.47
C TYR A 79 7.62 15.08 4.35
N ASP A 80 6.89 15.06 5.46
CA ASP A 80 5.43 14.89 5.50
C ASP A 80 4.96 13.70 4.65
N LEU A 81 5.63 12.56 4.81
CA LEU A 81 5.35 11.34 4.03
C LEU A 81 4.35 10.45 4.77
N PRO A 82 3.23 10.06 4.13
CA PRO A 82 2.37 9.01 4.66
C PRO A 82 3.05 7.65 4.46
N VAL A 83 3.48 7.02 5.55
CA VAL A 83 4.22 5.74 5.50
C VAL A 83 3.50 4.69 6.35
N SER A 84 3.55 3.44 5.90
CA SER A 84 3.09 2.29 6.69
C SER A 84 4.13 1.91 7.72
N HIS A 85 3.71 1.37 8.87
CA HIS A 85 4.65 0.87 9.88
C HIS A 85 5.64 -0.15 9.31
N TYR A 86 5.21 -1.03 8.39
CA TYR A 86 6.08 -2.00 7.73
C TYR A 86 7.14 -1.36 6.84
N ASN A 87 6.81 -0.25 6.18
CA ASN A 87 7.72 0.41 5.24
C ASN A 87 8.73 1.31 5.97
N LEU A 88 8.49 1.60 7.25
CA LEU A 88 9.30 2.49 8.06
C LEU A 88 10.73 1.96 8.23
N ASP A 89 10.88 0.63 8.33
CA ASP A 89 12.18 -0.02 8.46
C ASP A 89 13.10 0.19 7.26
N TYR A 90 12.53 0.50 6.09
CA TYR A 90 13.25 0.66 4.84
C TYR A 90 13.57 2.12 4.47
N LEU A 91 13.16 3.09 5.30
CA LEU A 91 13.41 4.51 5.02
C LEU A 91 14.90 4.90 5.04
N ASP A 92 15.73 4.11 5.71
CA ASP A 92 17.19 4.26 5.70
C ASP A 92 17.84 3.73 4.42
N LYS A 93 17.12 2.94 3.63
CA LYS A 93 17.66 2.33 2.41
C LYS A 93 17.83 3.39 1.31
N PRO A 94 18.96 3.33 0.56
CA PRO A 94 19.26 4.31 -0.45
C PRO A 94 18.18 4.34 -1.54
N GLY A 95 17.68 5.54 -1.84
CA GLY A 95 16.69 5.77 -2.90
C GLY A 95 15.22 5.47 -2.53
N PHE A 96 14.93 4.87 -1.38
CA PHE A 96 13.53 4.56 -1.01
C PHE A 96 12.72 5.81 -0.64
N VAL A 97 13.33 6.77 0.08
CA VAL A 97 12.67 8.05 0.36
C VAL A 97 12.36 8.82 -0.93
N GLU A 98 13.26 8.77 -1.91
CA GLU A 98 13.06 9.43 -3.19
C GLU A 98 11.92 8.82 -4.01
N THR A 99 11.76 7.49 -3.97
CA THR A 99 10.63 6.83 -4.65
C THR A 99 9.31 7.19 -4.00
N LEU A 100 9.26 7.27 -2.67
CA LEU A 100 8.07 7.73 -1.93
C LEU A 100 7.73 9.20 -2.23
N LEU A 101 8.73 10.08 -2.33
CA LEU A 101 8.50 11.48 -2.73
C LEU A 101 7.99 11.61 -4.17
N LYS A 102 8.47 10.77 -5.09
CA LYS A 102 7.96 10.72 -6.47
C LYS A 102 6.51 10.22 -6.51
N GLU A 103 6.19 9.20 -5.72
CA GLU A 103 4.83 8.68 -5.56
C GLU A 103 3.90 9.76 -4.99
N LYS A 104 4.29 10.47 -3.93
CA LYS A 104 3.51 11.57 -3.34
C LYS A 104 3.13 12.62 -4.38
N LYS A 105 4.10 13.10 -5.17
CA LYS A 105 3.85 14.07 -6.25
C LYS A 105 2.91 13.53 -7.33
N MET A 106 3.00 12.24 -7.65
CA MET A 106 2.10 11.62 -8.61
C MET A 106 0.67 11.52 -8.07
N ASN A 107 0.52 11.16 -6.79
CA ASN A 107 -0.77 11.09 -6.11
C ASN A 107 -1.43 12.46 -5.99
N GLU A 108 -0.67 13.51 -5.69
CA GLU A 108 -1.14 14.90 -5.69
C GLU A 108 -1.66 15.30 -7.08
N LYS A 109 -0.91 14.99 -8.14
CA LYS A 109 -1.35 15.25 -9.52
C LYS A 109 -2.63 14.49 -9.89
N ILE A 110 -2.72 13.21 -9.51
CA ILE A 110 -3.94 12.40 -9.73
C ILE A 110 -5.12 13.01 -8.98
N ALA A 111 -4.92 13.43 -7.73
CA ALA A 111 -5.95 14.09 -6.94
C ALA A 111 -6.41 15.40 -7.58
N GLU A 112 -5.49 16.22 -8.08
CA GLU A 112 -5.81 17.45 -8.82
C GLU A 112 -6.62 17.18 -10.09
N GLU A 113 -6.24 16.16 -10.88
CA GLU A 113 -7.00 15.74 -12.06
C GLU A 113 -8.43 15.33 -11.70
N VAL A 114 -8.59 14.51 -10.65
CA VAL A 114 -9.91 14.08 -10.17
C VAL A 114 -10.74 15.25 -9.65
N LEU A 115 -10.15 16.17 -8.88
CA LEU A 115 -10.84 17.34 -8.32
C LEU A 115 -11.23 18.35 -9.41
N SER A 116 -10.44 18.47 -10.46
CA SER A 116 -10.72 19.34 -11.61
C SER A 116 -11.74 18.76 -12.58
N SER A 117 -12.08 17.47 -12.45
CA SER A 117 -13.00 16.79 -13.36
C SER A 117 -14.45 17.25 -13.15
N PRO A 118 -15.25 17.32 -14.22
CA PRO A 118 -16.64 17.74 -14.11
C PRO A 118 -17.46 16.72 -13.32
N LYS A 119 -18.43 17.23 -12.54
CA LYS A 119 -19.34 16.38 -11.76
C LYS A 119 -20.06 15.39 -12.66
N GLY A 120 -19.97 14.11 -12.33
CA GLY A 120 -20.61 13.02 -13.08
C GLY A 120 -19.72 12.37 -14.14
N ASP A 121 -18.51 12.89 -14.39
CA ASP A 121 -17.50 12.18 -15.17
C ASP A 121 -16.61 11.35 -14.23
N TYR A 122 -16.75 10.02 -14.32
CA TYR A 122 -16.04 9.05 -13.49
C TYR A 122 -14.98 8.28 -14.28
N LYS A 123 -14.51 8.84 -15.40
CA LYS A 123 -13.40 8.25 -16.16
C LYS A 123 -12.12 8.25 -15.32
N GLN A 124 -11.31 7.20 -15.49
CA GLN A 124 -10.02 7.13 -14.83
C GLN A 124 -9.10 8.25 -15.32
N PRO A 125 -8.39 8.93 -14.40
CA PRO A 125 -7.43 9.97 -14.77
C PRO A 125 -6.27 9.35 -15.54
N LYS A 126 -5.80 10.04 -16.58
CA LYS A 126 -4.71 9.53 -17.44
C LYS A 126 -3.41 9.37 -16.67
N SER A 127 -3.17 10.21 -15.66
CA SER A 127 -1.99 10.09 -14.80
C SER A 127 -1.97 8.80 -13.97
N LEU A 128 -3.10 8.07 -13.86
CA LEU A 128 -3.14 6.76 -13.19
C LEU A 128 -2.47 5.66 -14.03
N GLU A 129 -2.45 5.77 -15.36
CA GLU A 129 -1.87 4.72 -16.22
C GLU A 129 -0.35 4.54 -15.99
N SER A 130 0.34 5.60 -15.60
CA SER A 130 1.77 5.58 -15.28
C SER A 130 2.06 5.28 -13.81
N TYR A 131 1.03 5.11 -12.98
CA TYR A 131 1.19 4.85 -11.56
C TYR A 131 1.76 3.46 -11.30
N LYS A 132 2.79 3.42 -10.44
CA LYS A 132 3.37 2.20 -9.91
C LYS A 132 3.59 2.38 -8.42
N ALA A 133 3.04 1.46 -7.64
CA ALA A 133 3.30 1.45 -6.20
C ALA A 133 4.80 1.20 -5.95
N PRO A 134 5.43 1.93 -5.02
CA PRO A 134 6.79 1.66 -4.61
C PRO A 134 6.82 0.29 -3.93
N THR A 135 7.51 -0.66 -4.55
CA THR A 135 7.70 -1.99 -3.99
C THR A 135 9.04 -2.06 -3.29
N ILE A 136 9.05 -2.69 -2.12
CA ILE A 136 10.30 -2.98 -1.42
C ILE A 136 10.99 -4.16 -2.14
N PRO A 137 12.24 -4.00 -2.59
CA PRO A 137 13.01 -5.09 -3.19
C PRO A 137 13.04 -6.32 -2.28
N VAL A 138 12.95 -7.51 -2.89
CA VAL A 138 12.95 -8.79 -2.14
C VAL A 138 14.25 -8.95 -1.34
N GLU A 139 15.36 -8.47 -1.88
CA GLU A 139 16.70 -8.47 -1.25
C GLU A 139 16.72 -7.74 0.10
N TRP A 140 15.88 -6.72 0.29
CA TRP A 140 15.82 -5.99 1.56
C TRP A 140 14.97 -6.73 2.59
N ARG A 141 14.05 -7.59 2.13
CA ARG A 141 13.14 -8.41 2.96
C ARG A 141 13.71 -9.78 3.31
N GLU A 142 14.99 -10.01 3.07
CA GLU A 142 15.64 -11.30 3.37
C GLU A 142 15.48 -11.71 4.84
N HIS A 143 15.47 -10.74 5.76
CA HIS A 143 15.26 -10.98 7.19
C HIS A 143 13.81 -11.41 7.54
N GLU A 144 12.81 -10.95 6.78
CA GLU A 144 11.41 -11.39 6.94
C GLU A 144 11.16 -12.76 6.30
N LEU A 145 11.90 -13.05 5.23
CA LEU A 145 11.83 -14.31 4.48
C LEU A 145 12.73 -15.40 5.06
N ALA A 146 13.63 -15.05 5.98
CA ALA A 146 14.49 -15.99 6.66
C ALA A 146 13.64 -16.94 7.52
N PHE A 147 13.73 -18.23 7.23
CA PHE A 147 13.15 -19.25 8.08
C PHE A 147 13.86 -19.21 9.43
N THR A 148 13.12 -18.94 10.48
CA THR A 148 13.64 -19.06 11.85
C THR A 148 13.77 -20.55 12.18
N ASP A 149 14.74 -20.90 13.03
CA ASP A 149 14.94 -22.29 13.48
C ASP A 149 13.64 -22.90 14.05
N LEU A 150 12.82 -22.07 14.68
CA LEU A 150 11.49 -22.42 15.20
C LEU A 150 10.52 -22.91 14.11
N MET A 151 10.54 -22.32 12.91
CA MET A 151 9.68 -22.75 11.80
C MET A 151 10.11 -24.09 11.23
N VAL A 152 11.43 -24.34 11.20
CA VAL A 152 12.01 -25.61 10.74
C VAL A 152 11.70 -26.73 11.75
N ASP A 153 11.75 -26.43 13.05
CA ASP A 153 11.41 -27.37 14.11
C ASP A 153 9.94 -27.78 14.09
N VAL A 154 9.03 -26.84 13.80
CA VAL A 154 7.58 -27.11 13.70
C VAL A 154 7.23 -27.89 12.44
N GLN A 155 7.92 -27.62 11.32
CA GLN A 155 7.67 -28.32 10.06
C GLN A 155 8.98 -28.65 9.29
N PRO A 156 9.61 -29.80 9.59
CA PRO A 156 10.87 -30.20 8.94
C PRO A 156 10.74 -30.45 7.43
N SER A 157 9.52 -30.66 6.91
CA SER A 157 9.30 -30.90 5.48
C SER A 157 9.60 -29.67 4.62
N VAL A 158 9.55 -28.46 5.19
CA VAL A 158 9.75 -27.19 4.48
C VAL A 158 11.15 -27.14 3.85
N VAL A 159 12.18 -27.60 4.55
CA VAL A 159 13.56 -27.64 4.03
C VAL A 159 13.65 -28.56 2.81
N ARG A 160 12.99 -29.72 2.87
CA ARG A 160 12.97 -30.70 1.79
C ARG A 160 12.25 -30.18 0.56
N GLU A 161 11.12 -29.49 0.78
CA GLU A 161 10.32 -28.85 -0.27
C GLU A 161 11.12 -27.74 -0.95
N MET A 162 11.84 -26.90 -0.19
CA MET A 162 12.72 -25.88 -0.74
C MET A 162 13.84 -26.46 -1.60
N GLU A 163 14.51 -27.52 -1.15
CA GLU A 163 15.54 -28.19 -1.95
C GLU A 163 14.96 -28.73 -3.27
N THR A 164 13.77 -29.33 -3.23
CA THR A 164 13.10 -29.79 -4.45
C THR A 164 12.73 -28.65 -5.39
N GLN A 165 12.21 -27.53 -4.87
CA GLN A 165 11.92 -26.34 -5.68
C GLN A 165 13.19 -25.75 -6.29
N ALA A 166 14.30 -25.68 -5.54
CA ALA A 166 15.57 -25.19 -6.06
C ALA A 166 16.11 -26.09 -7.18
N LYS A 167 16.00 -27.41 -7.04
CA LYS A 167 16.35 -28.38 -8.09
C LYS A 167 15.44 -28.23 -9.33
N MET A 168 14.14 -28.03 -9.14
CA MET A 168 13.22 -27.76 -10.26
C MET A 168 13.54 -26.46 -10.98
N ARG A 169 13.85 -25.36 -10.27
CA ARG A 169 14.25 -24.09 -10.90
C ARG A 169 15.51 -24.24 -11.74
N LYS A 170 16.55 -24.88 -11.19
CA LYS A 170 17.79 -25.18 -11.94
C LYS A 170 17.52 -26.03 -13.18
N PHE A 171 16.68 -27.06 -13.04
CA PHE A 171 16.28 -27.91 -14.16
C PHE A 171 15.57 -27.11 -15.26
N VAL A 172 14.61 -26.25 -14.90
CA VAL A 172 13.89 -25.39 -15.85
C VAL A 172 14.83 -24.41 -16.55
N GLU A 173 15.70 -23.72 -15.81
CA GLU A 173 16.68 -22.79 -16.39
C GLU A 173 17.64 -23.47 -17.37
N GLU A 174 18.13 -24.68 -17.04
CA GLU A 174 18.97 -25.47 -17.94
C GLU A 174 18.21 -25.91 -19.20
N HIS A 175 16.94 -26.25 -19.07
CA HIS A 175 16.09 -26.66 -20.19
C HIS A 175 15.74 -25.50 -21.11
N GLU A 176 15.44 -24.32 -20.56
CA GLU A 176 15.19 -23.10 -21.32
C GLU A 176 16.42 -22.65 -22.09
N LYS A 177 17.62 -22.72 -21.48
CA LYS A 177 18.89 -22.44 -22.18
C LYS A 177 19.13 -23.41 -23.34
N LYS A 178 18.83 -24.69 -23.16
CA LYS A 178 18.94 -25.70 -24.24
C LYS A 178 17.95 -25.47 -25.38
N LEU A 179 16.74 -24.98 -25.08
CA LEU A 179 15.73 -24.66 -26.08
C LEU A 179 16.14 -23.43 -26.90
N LYS A 180 16.58 -22.35 -26.25
CA LYS A 180 17.06 -21.14 -26.94
C LYS A 180 18.26 -21.41 -27.86
N ASN A 181 19.23 -22.20 -27.40
CA ASN A 181 20.40 -22.59 -28.21
C ASN A 181 20.05 -23.48 -29.43
N LYS A 182 18.83 -24.03 -29.47
CA LYS A 182 18.34 -24.88 -30.56
C LYS A 182 17.48 -24.10 -31.57
N GLU A 183 17.02 -22.91 -31.21
CA GLU A 183 16.33 -21.97 -32.11
C GLU A 183 17.30 -21.03 -32.84
N GLU A 184 18.53 -20.88 -32.33
CA GLU A 184 19.60 -20.06 -32.92
C GLU A 184 20.57 -20.82 -33.86
N ASN A 185 20.34 -22.13 -34.10
CA ASN A 185 21.04 -22.96 -35.10
C ASN A 185 20.05 -23.48 -36.14
#